data_AF-A0A6P5XU27-F1
#
_entry.id   AF-A0A6P5XU27-F1
#
_cell.length_a   1.000
_cell.length_b   1.000
_cell.length_c   1.000
_cell.angle_alpha   90.00
_cell.angle_beta   90.00
_cell.angle_gamma   90.00
#
_symmetry.space_group_name_H-M   'P 1'
#
loop_
_entity.id
_entity.type
_entity.pdbx_description
1 polymer ?
#
loop_
_entity_poly.entity_id
_entity_poly.type
_entity_poly.pdbx_seq_one_letter_code
_entity_poly.pdbx_strand_id
1 'polypeptide(L)'
;MKSAVSSLVSSKNQSHSAISRPILQHSSKPISQTTFFIPTIPRNTKNLYSQRYKKLQIRPNSTSVMASSFKPEQASVPPALPLPTPPVTKFNIGLCQLSVTPDKGRNIGRARKAIEEAAQKGAQLVLLPEIWNSPYSNDSFPVYAEDIDAGGDASPSTAMLSEVSSRLKITIVGGSIPERCGDKLYNTCCVFGTDGKLKAKHRKIHLFDIDIPGKITFMESKTLTAGETPTIVDTDVGRIGIGICYDIRFQELAMIYAARGAHLLCYPGAFNMTTGPLHWELLQRARAMDNQLYVATCSPARDAGAGYVAWGHSTLVGPFGEVLATTEHDEDIIIAEIDYSILEHRRASLPFAKQRRGDLYQLVDLQRLNSN
;
A
#
# COMPACT_ATOMS: atom_id res chain seq x y z
N MET A 1 8.21 -24.56 65.39
CA MET A 1 7.20 -24.60 66.47
C MET A 1 6.00 -23.81 65.97
N LYS A 2 4.83 -24.43 65.76
CA LYS A 2 3.66 -24.44 66.68
C LYS A 2 3.20 -23.01 67.04
N SER A 3 1.94 -22.62 66.88
CA SER A 3 0.70 -23.43 66.90
C SER A 3 -0.35 -23.00 65.85
N ALA A 4 -1.16 -23.96 65.43
CA ALA A 4 -2.49 -23.73 64.87
C ALA A 4 -3.56 -23.92 65.97
N VAL A 5 -4.77 -23.39 65.76
CA VAL A 5 -5.99 -23.83 66.46
C VAL A 5 -7.09 -24.02 65.41
N SER A 6 -7.94 -25.03 65.59
CA SER A 6 -8.91 -25.52 64.59
C SER A 6 -10.22 -25.94 65.26
N SER A 7 -11.35 -25.73 64.57
CA SER A 7 -12.64 -26.43 64.72
C SER A 7 -13.52 -26.02 63.50
N LEU A 8 -14.08 -26.86 62.61
CA LEU A 8 -14.81 -28.16 62.69
C LEU A 8 -16.00 -28.05 63.65
N VAL A 9 -17.29 -28.23 63.33
CA VAL A 9 -18.08 -29.34 62.69
C VAL A 9 -19.53 -28.82 62.43
N SER A 10 -20.45 -29.35 61.59
CA SER A 10 -20.44 -30.03 60.26
C SER A 10 -21.89 -30.48 59.88
N SER A 11 -22.30 -30.38 58.59
CA SER A 11 -23.48 -31.05 57.95
C SER A 11 -24.91 -30.66 58.40
N LYS A 12 -25.91 -30.54 57.51
CA LYS A 12 -26.62 -31.66 56.84
C LYS A 12 -27.43 -31.28 55.58
N ASN A 13 -27.68 -32.29 54.74
CA ASN A 13 -28.45 -32.28 53.49
C ASN A 13 -29.98 -32.30 53.66
N GLN A 14 -30.70 -31.79 52.64
CA GLN A 14 -31.85 -32.40 51.90
C GLN A 14 -32.27 -31.36 50.82
N SER A 15 -32.38 -31.55 49.49
CA SER A 15 -32.69 -32.65 48.54
C SER A 15 -34.10 -32.53 47.93
N HIS A 16 -34.18 -32.52 46.59
CA HIS A 16 -35.37 -32.57 45.70
C HIS A 16 -36.20 -31.27 45.58
N SER A 17 -36.47 -30.76 44.38
CA SER A 17 -37.21 -31.43 43.31
C SER A 17 -36.66 -31.22 41.89
N ALA A 18 -37.07 -32.10 40.96
CA ALA A 18 -36.73 -32.03 39.54
C ALA A 18 -38.01 -31.91 38.70
N ILE A 19 -37.96 -31.14 37.61
CA ILE A 19 -39.00 -31.09 36.57
C ILE A 19 -38.34 -31.40 35.23
N SER A 20 -38.99 -32.25 34.43
CA SER A 20 -38.39 -32.89 33.25
C SER A 20 -39.17 -32.61 31.96
N ARG A 21 -38.41 -32.47 30.86
CA ARG A 21 -38.79 -32.84 29.48
C ARG A 21 -39.83 -31.93 28.78
N PRO A 22 -39.91 -31.93 27.41
CA PRO A 22 -39.46 -32.98 26.49
C PRO A 22 -38.33 -32.63 25.50
N ILE A 23 -37.67 -33.71 25.06
CA ILE A 23 -36.74 -33.76 23.93
C ILE A 23 -37.56 -33.94 22.65
N LEU A 24 -37.40 -33.04 21.68
CA LEU A 24 -37.92 -33.24 20.33
C LEU A 24 -36.93 -34.09 19.51
N GLN A 25 -37.33 -35.32 19.20
CA GLN A 25 -36.68 -36.12 18.18
C GLN A 25 -37.00 -35.54 16.80
N HIS A 26 -35.98 -35.07 16.06
CA HIS A 26 -36.10 -34.92 14.62
C HIS A 26 -35.29 -36.01 13.92
N SER A 27 -35.98 -36.79 13.10
CA SER A 27 -35.38 -37.86 12.29
C SER A 27 -34.49 -37.29 11.19
N SER A 28 -33.26 -37.76 11.14
CA SER A 28 -32.34 -37.52 10.03
C SER A 28 -32.81 -38.28 8.78
N LYS A 29 -33.54 -37.59 7.89
CA LYS A 29 -33.66 -38.04 6.49
C LYS A 29 -32.43 -37.59 5.71
N PRO A 30 -31.84 -38.44 4.84
CA PRO A 30 -30.69 -38.04 4.03
C PRO A 30 -31.13 -37.00 3.00
N ILE A 31 -30.47 -35.85 2.99
CA ILE A 31 -30.65 -34.84 1.94
C ILE A 31 -29.93 -35.35 0.69
N SER A 32 -30.65 -35.37 -0.43
CA SER A 32 -30.11 -35.75 -1.74
C SER A 32 -28.87 -34.92 -2.09
N GLN A 33 -27.81 -35.59 -2.55
CA GLN A 33 -26.61 -34.92 -3.04
C GLN A 33 -26.91 -34.19 -4.36
N THR A 34 -27.27 -32.91 -4.28
CA THR A 34 -27.20 -32.02 -5.44
C THR A 34 -25.73 -31.68 -5.69
N THR A 35 -25.12 -32.34 -6.68
CA THR A 35 -23.74 -32.10 -7.10
C THR A 35 -23.56 -30.68 -7.61
N PHE A 36 -23.02 -29.80 -6.76
CA PHE A 36 -22.42 -28.56 -7.24
C PHE A 36 -21.14 -28.90 -8.01
N PHE A 37 -21.17 -28.71 -9.33
CA PHE A 37 -19.98 -28.74 -10.17
C PHE A 37 -19.07 -27.57 -9.78
N ILE A 38 -18.05 -27.85 -8.95
CA ILE A 38 -16.89 -26.96 -8.81
C ILE A 38 -16.01 -27.21 -10.03
N PRO A 39 -15.75 -26.22 -10.90
CA PRO A 39 -14.82 -26.41 -12.00
C PRO A 39 -13.40 -26.49 -11.43
N THR A 40 -12.78 -27.68 -11.53
CA THR A 40 -11.36 -27.85 -11.24
C THR A 40 -10.53 -27.03 -12.24
N ILE A 41 -9.89 -25.96 -11.76
CA ILE A 41 -8.95 -25.16 -12.56
C ILE A 41 -7.73 -26.04 -12.89
N PRO A 42 -7.40 -26.29 -14.17
CA PRO A 42 -6.24 -27.11 -14.51
C PRO A 42 -4.93 -26.41 -14.13
N ARG A 43 -4.07 -27.09 -13.36
CA ARG A 43 -2.68 -26.68 -13.11
C ARG A 43 -1.81 -26.86 -14.37
N ASN A 44 -2.05 -26.08 -15.43
CA ASN A 44 -1.02 -25.79 -16.44
C ASN A 44 -1.39 -24.58 -17.32
N THR A 45 -0.95 -23.39 -16.92
CA THR A 45 -1.17 -22.13 -17.68
C THR A 45 0.07 -21.61 -18.39
N LYS A 46 1.12 -22.44 -18.56
CA LYS A 46 2.18 -22.17 -19.54
C LYS A 46 1.75 -22.70 -20.91
N ASN A 47 1.68 -21.81 -21.92
CA ASN A 47 1.44 -22.04 -23.36
C ASN A 47 0.03 -21.89 -24.00
N LEU A 48 -1.00 -21.38 -23.31
CA LEU A 48 -2.29 -21.09 -23.98
C LEU A 48 -2.37 -19.75 -24.73
N TYR A 49 -1.40 -18.85 -24.57
CA TYR A 49 -1.40 -17.51 -25.17
C TYR A 49 -0.86 -17.43 -26.61
N SER A 50 -0.06 -18.40 -27.07
CA SER A 50 0.68 -18.29 -28.35
C SER A 50 -0.08 -18.79 -29.59
N GLN A 51 -1.18 -19.53 -29.44
CA GLN A 51 -1.81 -20.25 -30.57
C GLN A 51 -3.07 -19.58 -31.18
N ARG A 52 -3.62 -18.51 -30.59
CA ARG A 52 -4.90 -17.92 -31.06
C ARG A 52 -4.81 -16.74 -32.04
N TYR A 53 -3.62 -16.24 -32.37
CA TYR A 53 -3.43 -15.06 -33.22
C TYR A 53 -2.81 -15.37 -34.60
N LYS A 54 -3.39 -16.32 -35.34
CA LYS A 54 -3.08 -16.56 -36.77
C LYS A 54 -4.32 -16.79 -37.63
N LYS A 55 -5.11 -15.72 -37.87
CA LYS A 55 -5.82 -15.39 -39.13
C LYS A 55 -6.89 -14.31 -38.87
N LEU A 56 -6.49 -13.05 -39.04
CA LEU A 56 -7.41 -11.94 -39.33
C LEU A 56 -6.81 -11.18 -40.53
N GLN A 57 -7.19 -11.58 -41.74
CA GLN A 57 -6.89 -10.83 -42.96
C GLN A 57 -7.93 -9.71 -43.07
N ILE A 58 -7.52 -8.49 -42.72
CA ILE A 58 -8.35 -7.29 -42.89
C ILE A 58 -8.22 -6.84 -44.35
N ARG A 59 -9.35 -6.75 -45.07
CA ARG A 59 -9.39 -6.15 -46.42
C ARG A 59 -9.35 -4.61 -46.30
N PRO A 60 -8.58 -3.91 -47.14
CA PRO A 60 -8.60 -2.45 -47.15
C PRO A 60 -9.82 -1.94 -47.93
N ASN A 61 -10.82 -1.40 -47.22
CA ASN A 61 -11.77 -0.46 -47.83
C ASN A 61 -11.30 0.96 -47.52
N SER A 62 -10.99 1.72 -48.57
CA SER A 62 -10.57 3.10 -48.46
C SER A 62 -11.76 4.04 -48.29
N THR A 63 -12.03 4.43 -47.04
CA THR A 63 -12.74 5.68 -46.75
C THR A 63 -11.83 6.54 -45.88
N SER A 64 -11.64 7.80 -46.27
CA SER A 64 -10.87 8.77 -45.50
C SER A 64 -11.68 9.19 -44.27
N VAL A 65 -11.68 8.34 -43.24
CA VAL A 65 -12.08 8.74 -41.89
C VAL A 65 -11.13 9.86 -41.48
N MET A 66 -11.66 11.09 -41.39
CA MET A 66 -10.91 12.24 -40.87
C MET A 66 -10.37 11.84 -39.50
N ALA A 67 -9.04 11.70 -39.40
CA ALA A 67 -8.41 11.25 -38.16
C ALA A 67 -8.79 12.22 -37.05
N SER A 68 -9.45 11.70 -36.01
CA SER A 68 -9.92 12.49 -34.88
C SER A 68 -8.73 13.20 -34.23
N SER A 69 -8.76 14.53 -34.24
CA SER A 69 -7.71 15.37 -33.67
C SER A 69 -7.76 15.29 -32.14
N PHE A 70 -7.15 14.25 -31.59
CA PHE A 70 -7.14 13.98 -30.15
C PHE A 70 -6.33 15.01 -29.35
N LYS A 71 -5.41 15.74 -29.98
CA LYS A 71 -4.48 16.70 -29.36
C LYS A 71 -3.85 16.19 -28.04
N PRO A 72 -3.27 14.97 -28.02
CA PRO A 72 -2.74 14.37 -26.79
C PRO A 72 -1.70 15.24 -26.08
N GLU A 73 -0.95 16.04 -26.83
CA GLU A 73 0.04 17.00 -26.32
C GLU A 73 -0.57 18.10 -25.43
N GLN A 74 -1.89 18.35 -25.55
CA GLN A 74 -2.63 19.32 -24.75
C GLN A 74 -3.27 18.68 -23.50
N ALA A 75 -3.24 17.36 -23.33
CA ALA A 75 -3.96 16.66 -22.27
C ALA A 75 -3.38 16.83 -20.86
N SER A 76 -2.23 17.49 -20.73
CA SER A 76 -1.56 17.81 -19.46
C SER A 76 -0.89 19.18 -19.56
N VAL A 77 -1.07 20.03 -18.55
CA VAL A 77 -0.51 21.38 -18.48
C VAL A 77 0.26 21.56 -17.16
N PRO A 78 1.59 21.78 -17.17
CA PRO A 78 2.47 21.73 -18.34
C PRO A 78 2.55 20.32 -18.96
N PRO A 79 2.99 20.19 -20.23
CA PRO A 79 3.10 18.90 -20.93
C PRO A 79 3.84 17.83 -20.11
N ALA A 80 3.44 16.57 -20.29
CA ALA A 80 4.10 15.44 -19.65
C ALA A 80 5.60 15.43 -19.96
N LEU A 81 6.42 15.16 -18.95
CA LEU A 81 7.86 15.04 -19.10
C LEU A 81 8.19 13.79 -19.95
N PRO A 82 9.28 13.83 -20.76
CA PRO A 82 9.85 12.62 -21.31
C PRO A 82 10.13 11.61 -20.19
N LEU A 83 9.88 10.33 -20.47
CA LEU A 83 10.19 9.26 -19.53
C LEU A 83 11.72 9.20 -19.34
N PRO A 84 12.24 9.38 -18.12
CA PRO A 84 13.67 9.23 -17.87
C PRO A 84 14.05 7.75 -18.00
N THR A 85 15.21 7.44 -18.56
CA THR A 85 15.73 6.06 -18.56
C THR A 85 16.00 5.64 -17.11
N PRO A 86 15.43 4.54 -16.62
CA PRO A 86 15.70 4.07 -15.27
C PRO A 86 17.17 3.59 -15.15
N PRO A 87 17.85 3.77 -14.00
CA PRO A 87 19.25 3.37 -13.85
C PRO A 87 19.49 1.85 -13.91
N VAL A 88 18.44 1.06 -13.68
CA VAL A 88 18.42 -0.40 -13.78
C VAL A 88 17.24 -0.83 -14.65
N THR A 89 17.37 -1.96 -15.36
CA THR A 89 16.28 -2.53 -16.16
C THR A 89 15.29 -3.32 -15.31
N LYS A 90 15.80 -4.01 -14.29
CA LYS A 90 15.03 -4.81 -13.35
C LYS A 90 15.69 -4.87 -11.97
N PHE A 91 14.89 -5.06 -10.93
CA PHE A 91 15.33 -5.20 -9.54
C PHE A 91 14.25 -5.87 -8.68
N ASN A 92 14.60 -6.35 -7.49
CA ASN A 92 13.61 -6.83 -6.52
C ASN A 92 13.20 -5.73 -5.54
N ILE A 93 11.90 -5.63 -5.28
CA ILE A 93 11.30 -4.83 -4.20
C ILE A 93 10.89 -5.75 -3.04
N GLY A 94 11.14 -5.30 -1.81
CA GLY A 94 10.65 -5.92 -0.58
C GLY A 94 9.54 -5.08 0.07
N LEU A 95 8.36 -5.66 0.29
CA LEU A 95 7.28 -5.00 1.06
C LEU A 95 7.22 -5.64 2.44
N CYS A 96 7.48 -4.86 3.49
CA CYS A 96 7.55 -5.35 4.86
C CYS A 96 6.26 -5.05 5.63
N GLN A 97 5.36 -6.02 5.72
CA GLN A 97 4.11 -5.90 6.49
C GLN A 97 4.42 -6.09 7.99
N LEU A 98 4.51 -5.00 8.74
CA LEU A 98 4.98 -5.01 10.13
C LEU A 98 3.85 -5.08 11.16
N SER A 99 4.03 -5.86 12.22
CA SER A 99 3.24 -5.78 13.45
C SER A 99 3.66 -4.55 14.26
N VAL A 100 2.77 -3.57 14.37
CA VAL A 100 3.00 -2.30 15.07
C VAL A 100 2.44 -2.38 16.50
N THR A 101 3.18 -1.83 17.46
CA THR A 101 2.83 -1.85 18.89
C THR A 101 2.92 -0.45 19.53
N PRO A 102 2.48 -0.24 20.78
CA PRO A 102 2.79 0.98 21.53
C PRO A 102 4.28 1.17 21.88
N ASP A 103 5.14 0.17 21.67
CA ASP A 103 6.57 0.26 21.98
C ASP A 103 7.34 0.72 20.72
N LYS A 104 7.62 2.02 20.63
CA LYS A 104 8.37 2.62 19.50
C LYS A 104 9.72 1.94 19.28
N GLY A 105 10.46 1.64 20.36
CA GLY A 105 11.77 0.99 20.26
C GLY A 105 11.69 -0.41 19.66
N ARG A 106 10.66 -1.18 20.04
CA ARG A 106 10.34 -2.48 19.44
C ARG A 106 9.92 -2.37 17.98
N ASN A 107 9.13 -1.36 17.62
CA ASN A 107 8.73 -1.12 16.23
C ASN A 107 9.95 -0.81 15.35
N ILE A 108 10.87 0.06 15.80
CA ILE A 108 12.15 0.37 15.12
C ILE A 108 13.02 -0.90 15.00
N GLY A 109 13.10 -1.70 16.07
CA GLY A 109 13.84 -2.97 16.07
C GLY A 109 13.26 -4.02 15.10
N ARG A 110 11.93 -4.08 14.94
CA ARG A 110 11.24 -4.93 13.95
C ARG A 110 11.47 -4.44 12.52
N ALA A 111 11.26 -3.15 12.27
CA ALA A 111 11.49 -2.54 10.96
C ALA A 111 12.91 -2.78 10.47
N ARG A 112 13.93 -2.54 11.32
CA ARG A 112 15.34 -2.85 11.01
C ARG A 112 15.53 -4.30 10.55
N LYS A 113 15.01 -5.28 11.32
CA LYS A 113 15.15 -6.71 11.00
C LYS A 113 14.48 -7.06 9.68
N ALA A 114 13.28 -6.53 9.43
CA ALA A 114 12.56 -6.79 8.18
C ALA A 114 13.27 -6.21 6.96
N ILE A 115 13.85 -5.00 7.06
CA ILE A 115 14.67 -4.41 6.00
C ILE A 115 15.93 -5.26 5.75
N GLU A 116 16.61 -5.69 6.81
CA GLU A 116 17.80 -6.55 6.72
C GLU A 116 17.49 -7.90 6.09
N GLU A 117 16.38 -8.54 6.46
CA GLU A 117 15.90 -9.79 5.85
C GLU A 117 15.51 -9.59 4.38
N ALA A 118 14.83 -8.50 4.04
CA ALA A 118 14.46 -8.19 2.67
C ALA A 118 15.69 -7.99 1.78
N ALA A 119 16.69 -7.25 2.27
CA ALA A 119 17.96 -7.04 1.57
C ALA A 119 18.76 -8.35 1.42
N GLN A 120 18.78 -9.22 2.45
CA GLN A 120 19.40 -10.55 2.37
C GLN A 120 18.73 -11.44 1.30
N LYS A 121 17.41 -11.30 1.11
CA LYS A 121 16.65 -11.95 0.02
C LYS A 121 16.80 -11.22 -1.34
N GLY A 122 17.68 -10.22 -1.43
CA GLY A 122 18.05 -9.53 -2.67
C GLY A 122 17.19 -8.32 -3.04
N ALA A 123 16.40 -7.77 -2.12
CA ALA A 123 15.69 -6.51 -2.37
C ALA A 123 16.67 -5.33 -2.53
N GLN A 124 16.50 -4.55 -3.60
CA GLN A 124 17.24 -3.30 -3.85
C GLN A 124 16.43 -2.05 -3.47
N LEU A 125 15.10 -2.23 -3.34
CA LEU A 125 14.16 -1.26 -2.80
C LEU A 125 13.36 -1.92 -1.67
N VAL A 126 13.21 -1.27 -0.53
CA VAL A 126 12.29 -1.70 0.54
C VAL A 126 11.20 -0.63 0.76
N LEU A 127 9.96 -1.09 0.93
CA LEU A 127 8.81 -0.29 1.33
C LEU A 127 8.34 -0.73 2.73
N LEU A 128 8.23 0.23 3.65
CA LEU A 128 7.60 0.06 4.97
C LEU A 128 6.14 0.58 4.96
N PRO A 129 5.32 0.27 5.98
CA PRO A 129 3.91 0.66 6.01
C PRO A 129 3.64 2.05 6.60
N GLU A 130 2.40 2.53 6.53
CA GLU A 130 1.96 3.79 7.14
C GLU A 130 2.03 3.74 8.67
N ILE A 131 2.54 4.81 9.30
CA ILE A 131 2.68 5.00 10.75
C ILE A 131 3.24 3.75 11.45
N TRP A 132 4.36 3.24 10.91
CA TRP A 132 4.92 1.96 11.36
C TRP A 132 5.60 2.03 12.74
N ASN A 133 5.95 3.23 13.22
CA ASN A 133 6.67 3.43 14.48
C ASN A 133 5.77 3.61 15.71
N SER A 134 4.44 3.71 15.55
CA SER A 134 3.49 3.99 16.63
C SER A 134 2.06 3.50 16.35
N PRO A 135 1.18 3.37 17.35
CA PRO A 135 -0.25 3.12 17.09
C PRO A 135 -0.89 4.21 16.22
N TYR A 136 -1.80 3.82 15.32
CA TYR A 136 -2.53 4.75 14.46
C TYR A 136 -3.75 5.35 15.20
N SER A 137 -3.53 6.43 15.95
CA SER A 137 -4.60 7.22 16.57
C SER A 137 -4.22 8.68 16.80
N ASN A 138 -5.22 9.56 16.81
CA ASN A 138 -5.07 10.99 17.08
C ASN A 138 -4.38 11.27 18.43
N ASP A 139 -4.65 10.47 19.47
CA ASP A 139 -4.00 10.64 20.77
C ASP A 139 -2.52 10.20 20.75
N SER A 140 -2.16 9.28 19.84
CA SER A 140 -0.79 8.80 19.69
C SER A 140 0.07 9.78 18.88
N PHE A 141 -0.45 10.36 17.80
CA PHE A 141 0.39 11.15 16.88
C PHE A 141 1.24 12.24 17.57
N PRO A 142 0.74 13.06 18.52
CA PRO A 142 1.55 14.06 19.21
C PRO A 142 2.64 13.47 20.10
N VAL A 143 2.39 12.33 20.73
CA VAL A 143 3.28 11.65 21.68
C VAL A 143 4.42 10.93 20.96
N TYR A 144 4.13 10.34 19.80
CA TYR A 144 5.10 9.57 19.03
C TYR A 144 5.77 10.37 17.90
N ALA A 145 5.37 11.63 17.68
CA ALA A 145 5.96 12.46 16.64
C ALA A 145 7.46 12.73 16.83
N GLU A 146 8.18 12.74 15.72
CA GLU A 146 9.63 12.95 15.66
C GLU A 146 9.97 14.22 14.86
N ASP A 147 11.00 14.94 15.28
CA ASP A 147 11.54 16.06 14.50
C ASP A 147 12.56 15.52 13.49
N ILE A 148 12.07 15.29 12.28
CA ILE A 148 12.84 14.71 11.17
C ILE A 148 13.98 15.63 10.73
N ASP A 149 13.80 16.95 10.86
CA ASP A 149 14.78 17.94 10.38
C ASP A 149 15.88 18.19 11.42
N ALA A 150 15.58 18.03 12.72
CA ALA A 150 16.58 17.96 13.78
C ALA A 150 17.42 16.66 13.74
N GLY A 151 16.79 15.54 13.37
CA GLY A 151 17.46 14.25 13.19
C GLY A 151 18.02 13.63 14.48
N GLY A 152 18.89 12.62 14.34
CA GLY A 152 19.53 11.94 15.47
C GLY A 152 18.51 11.39 16.48
N ASP A 153 18.71 11.68 17.77
CA ASP A 153 17.82 11.26 18.85
C ASP A 153 16.43 11.95 18.81
N ALA A 154 16.27 13.05 18.06
CA ALA A 154 14.96 13.68 17.84
C ALA A 154 14.14 12.96 16.75
N SER A 155 14.79 12.16 15.90
CA SER A 155 14.12 11.21 15.00
C SER A 155 14.85 9.87 14.88
N PRO A 156 14.79 9.01 15.92
CA PRO A 156 15.42 7.69 15.91
C PRO A 156 14.86 6.78 14.81
N SER A 157 13.62 7.00 14.35
CA SER A 157 13.03 6.24 13.25
C SER A 157 13.75 6.55 11.93
N THR A 158 14.00 7.83 11.62
CA THR A 158 14.70 8.21 10.38
C THR A 158 16.21 7.97 10.45
N ALA A 159 16.83 8.15 11.62
CA ALA A 159 18.23 7.81 11.85
C ALA A 159 18.50 6.32 11.58
N MET A 160 17.61 5.41 12.02
CA MET A 160 17.68 3.98 11.70
C MET A 160 17.61 3.73 10.20
N LEU A 161 16.65 4.32 9.49
CA LEU A 161 16.48 4.13 8.05
C LEU A 161 17.69 4.65 7.25
N SER A 162 18.26 5.79 7.64
CA SER A 162 19.48 6.36 7.04
C SER A 162 20.69 5.45 7.20
N GLU A 163 20.93 4.92 8.40
CA GLU A 163 22.05 4.00 8.64
C GLU A 163 21.87 2.68 7.87
N VAL A 164 20.69 2.07 7.97
CA VAL A 164 20.42 0.76 7.35
C VAL A 164 20.51 0.83 5.81
N SER A 165 19.94 1.87 5.19
CA SER A 165 20.04 2.07 3.73
C SER A 165 21.49 2.25 3.26
N SER A 166 22.30 3.02 3.99
CA SER A 166 23.72 3.21 3.66
C SER A 166 24.55 1.94 3.88
N ARG A 167 24.30 1.16 4.94
CA ARG A 167 25.03 -0.08 5.21
C ARG A 167 24.68 -1.19 4.21
N LEU A 168 23.40 -1.35 3.88
CA LEU A 168 22.92 -2.41 3.00
C LEU A 168 23.00 -2.05 1.51
N LYS A 169 23.25 -0.78 1.17
CA LYS A 169 23.27 -0.27 -0.23
C LYS A 169 21.95 -0.51 -0.96
N ILE A 170 20.85 -0.22 -0.28
CA ILE A 170 19.48 -0.31 -0.83
C ILE A 170 18.77 1.05 -0.74
N THR A 171 17.79 1.27 -1.62
CA THR A 171 16.84 2.38 -1.47
C THR A 171 15.76 1.97 -0.46
N ILE A 172 15.33 2.88 0.42
CA ILE A 172 14.22 2.63 1.35
C ILE A 172 13.18 3.73 1.21
N VAL A 173 11.95 3.36 0.83
CA VAL A 173 10.77 4.18 1.05
C VAL A 173 10.26 3.84 2.45
N GLY A 174 10.60 4.70 3.40
CA GLY A 174 10.54 4.47 4.85
C GLY A 174 9.14 4.48 5.46
N GLY A 175 8.12 4.04 4.73
CA GLY A 175 6.74 3.99 5.20
C GLY A 175 6.24 5.38 5.55
N SER A 176 5.52 5.54 6.64
CA SER A 176 5.39 6.86 7.27
C SER A 176 5.52 6.80 8.79
N ILE A 177 5.80 7.97 9.38
CA ILE A 177 5.80 8.22 10.82
C ILE A 177 5.05 9.54 11.11
N PRO A 178 4.59 9.79 12.34
CA PRO A 178 4.17 11.13 12.74
C PRO A 178 5.41 12.04 12.79
N GLU A 179 5.38 13.14 12.05
CA GLU A 179 6.42 14.18 12.05
C GLU A 179 5.96 15.36 12.89
N ARG A 180 6.89 15.94 13.67
CA ARG A 180 6.72 17.24 14.33
C ARG A 180 7.51 18.30 13.58
N CYS A 181 6.88 19.44 13.32
CA CYS A 181 7.48 20.58 12.64
C CYS A 181 6.92 21.87 13.26
N GLY A 182 7.57 22.33 14.33
CA GLY A 182 7.01 23.34 15.23
C GLY A 182 5.72 22.84 15.89
N ASP A 183 4.69 23.68 15.89
CA ASP A 183 3.37 23.35 16.45
C ASP A 183 2.55 22.39 15.57
N LYS A 184 2.98 22.13 14.33
CA LYS A 184 2.27 21.27 13.38
C LYS A 184 2.75 19.82 13.44
N LEU A 185 1.81 18.91 13.22
CA LEU A 185 2.06 17.48 13.06
C LEU A 185 1.70 17.05 11.64
N TYR A 186 2.41 16.06 11.09
CA TYR A 186 2.18 15.53 9.75
C TYR A 186 2.29 14.00 9.73
N ASN A 187 1.64 13.35 8.76
CA ASN A 187 1.86 11.94 8.41
C ASN A 187 2.89 11.89 7.29
N THR A 188 4.12 11.45 7.57
CA THR A 188 5.27 11.76 6.72
C THR A 188 6.07 10.53 6.32
N CYS A 189 6.26 10.36 5.00
CA CYS A 189 7.09 9.34 4.38
C CYS A 189 8.45 9.93 3.98
N CYS A 190 9.53 9.29 4.43
CA CYS A 190 10.90 9.64 4.05
C CYS A 190 11.48 8.60 3.09
N VAL A 191 12.18 9.06 2.05
CA VAL A 191 12.89 8.18 1.09
C VAL A 191 14.39 8.33 1.28
N PHE A 192 15.09 7.22 1.53
CA PHE A 192 16.54 7.17 1.70
C PHE A 192 17.20 6.44 0.53
N GLY A 193 18.30 7.00 0.02
CA GLY A 193 19.10 6.36 -1.03
C GLY A 193 20.17 5.41 -0.47
N THR A 194 20.88 4.74 -1.37
CA THR A 194 21.96 3.79 -1.05
C THR A 194 23.19 4.42 -0.36
N ASP A 195 23.24 5.76 -0.29
CA ASP A 195 24.22 6.55 0.46
C ASP A 195 23.77 6.90 1.89
N GLY A 196 22.53 6.54 2.27
CA GLY A 196 21.90 6.91 3.54
C GLY A 196 21.25 8.29 3.55
N LYS A 197 21.38 9.08 2.47
CA LYS A 197 20.84 10.45 2.45
C LYS A 197 19.33 10.42 2.26
N LEU A 198 18.64 11.30 2.98
CA LEU A 198 17.24 11.62 2.73
C LEU A 198 17.13 12.26 1.33
N LYS A 199 16.50 11.55 0.39
CA LYS A 199 16.27 11.99 -1.00
C LYS A 199 14.97 12.75 -1.15
N ALA A 200 13.95 12.41 -0.36
CA ALA A 200 12.66 13.09 -0.35
C ALA A 200 11.91 12.93 0.98
N LYS A 201 11.07 13.92 1.29
CA LYS A 201 10.12 13.91 2.42
C LYS A 201 8.73 14.23 1.86
N HIS A 202 7.80 13.28 1.95
CA HIS A 202 6.42 13.40 1.49
C HIS A 202 5.48 13.49 2.70
N ARG A 203 4.76 14.60 2.84
CA ARG A 203 3.67 14.75 3.81
C ARG A 203 2.36 14.37 3.12
N LYS A 204 1.56 13.49 3.73
CA LYS A 204 0.27 13.00 3.22
C LYS A 204 -0.62 14.16 2.81
N ILE A 205 -1.05 14.20 1.55
CA ILE A 205 -1.77 15.36 1.00
C ILE A 205 -3.25 15.27 1.38
N HIS A 206 -3.85 14.10 1.21
CA HIS A 206 -5.26 13.87 1.51
C HIS A 206 -5.39 13.19 2.87
N LEU A 207 -5.79 13.95 3.89
CA LEU A 207 -6.02 13.42 5.24
C LEU A 207 -7.26 12.51 5.27
N PHE A 208 -7.19 11.48 6.11
CA PHE A 208 -8.22 10.46 6.26
C PHE A 208 -9.35 10.94 7.17
N ASP A 209 -10.22 11.78 6.60
CA ASP A 209 -11.44 12.25 7.22
C ASP A 209 -12.64 11.48 6.63
N ILE A 210 -13.18 10.53 7.40
CA ILE A 210 -14.35 9.75 7.04
C ILE A 210 -15.33 9.61 8.20
N ASP A 211 -16.61 9.55 7.86
CA ASP A 211 -17.68 9.09 8.73
C ASP A 211 -18.56 8.08 7.98
N ILE A 212 -18.49 6.82 8.39
CA ILE A 212 -19.31 5.73 7.86
C ILE A 212 -20.20 5.26 9.02
N PRO A 213 -21.47 5.73 9.10
CA PRO A 213 -22.35 5.49 10.22
C PRO A 213 -22.43 4.01 10.63
N GLY A 214 -22.21 3.74 11.91
CA GLY A 214 -22.24 2.39 12.49
C GLY A 214 -21.07 1.48 12.08
N LYS A 215 -20.03 1.99 11.40
CA LYS A 215 -18.85 1.19 11.02
C LYS A 215 -17.52 1.80 11.45
N ILE A 216 -17.23 3.03 11.01
CA ILE A 216 -15.98 3.71 11.34
C ILE A 216 -16.11 5.22 11.12
N THR A 217 -15.66 5.97 12.12
CA THR A 217 -15.49 7.42 12.04
C THR A 217 -14.05 7.72 12.42
N PHE A 218 -13.30 8.39 11.55
CA PHE A 218 -11.92 8.82 11.80
C PHE A 218 -11.71 10.18 11.16
N MET A 219 -11.04 11.09 11.87
CA MET A 219 -10.79 12.45 11.41
C MET A 219 -9.33 12.77 11.70
N GLU A 220 -8.46 12.46 10.75
CA GLU A 220 -7.00 12.67 10.85
C GLU A 220 -6.68 14.17 10.94
N SER A 221 -7.49 15.04 10.32
CA SER A 221 -7.37 16.50 10.37
C SER A 221 -7.56 17.14 11.75
N LYS A 222 -8.11 16.41 12.74
CA LYS A 222 -8.19 16.89 14.13
C LYS A 222 -6.82 17.02 14.80
N THR A 223 -5.78 16.42 14.22
CA THR A 223 -4.45 16.34 14.83
C THR A 223 -3.34 16.56 13.83
N LEU A 224 -3.48 16.07 12.59
CA LEU A 224 -2.47 16.21 11.55
C LEU A 224 -2.81 17.33 10.57
N THR A 225 -1.77 17.94 10.02
CA THR A 225 -1.82 18.92 8.93
C THR A 225 -1.57 18.20 7.60
N ALA A 226 -2.26 18.64 6.54
CA ALA A 226 -2.05 18.13 5.20
C ALA A 226 -0.68 18.56 4.64
N GLY A 227 -0.09 17.71 3.80
CA GLY A 227 1.01 18.09 2.91
C GLY A 227 0.54 18.94 1.74
N GLU A 228 1.42 19.81 1.25
CA GLU A 228 1.08 20.83 0.24
C GLU A 228 1.69 20.51 -1.14
N THR A 229 2.49 19.45 -1.27
CA THR A 229 3.30 19.18 -2.47
C THR A 229 3.30 17.69 -2.89
N PRO A 230 2.92 17.37 -4.15
CA PRO A 230 3.18 16.07 -4.75
C PRO A 230 4.67 15.74 -4.73
N THR A 231 5.02 14.53 -4.26
CA THR A 231 6.42 14.12 -4.11
C THR A 231 6.78 13.05 -5.13
N ILE A 232 7.76 13.39 -5.98
CA ILE A 232 8.38 12.49 -6.94
C ILE A 232 9.89 12.57 -6.75
N VAL A 233 10.57 11.42 -6.77
CA VAL A 233 11.98 11.31 -6.40
C VAL A 233 12.72 10.38 -7.35
N ASP A 234 13.91 10.79 -7.79
CA ASP A 234 14.84 9.94 -8.52
C ASP A 234 15.71 9.15 -7.54
N THR A 235 15.81 7.85 -7.77
CA THR A 235 16.55 6.89 -6.93
C THR A 235 17.37 5.94 -7.80
N ASP A 236 18.27 5.18 -7.18
CA ASP A 236 19.13 4.21 -7.89
C ASP A 236 18.34 3.06 -8.55
N VAL A 237 17.07 2.87 -8.17
CA VAL A 237 16.14 1.92 -8.82
C VAL A 237 15.20 2.58 -9.83
N GLY A 238 15.19 3.91 -9.95
CA GLY A 238 14.33 4.66 -10.87
C GLY A 238 13.52 5.78 -10.21
N ARG A 239 12.69 6.45 -11.01
CA ARG A 239 11.77 7.52 -10.56
C ARG A 239 10.52 6.97 -9.86
N ILE A 240 10.30 7.37 -8.62
CA ILE A 240 9.20 6.91 -7.75
C ILE A 240 8.27 8.08 -7.40
N GLY A 241 6.96 7.90 -7.55
CA GLY A 241 5.94 8.79 -6.98
C GLY A 241 5.48 8.28 -5.61
N ILE A 242 5.34 9.17 -4.62
CA ILE A 242 4.98 8.81 -3.24
C ILE A 242 3.58 9.34 -2.90
N GLY A 243 2.71 8.50 -2.36
CA GLY A 243 1.50 8.93 -1.66
C GLY A 243 1.36 8.13 -0.36
N ILE A 244 0.50 8.56 0.57
CA ILE A 244 0.21 7.81 1.79
C ILE A 244 -1.28 7.48 1.85
N CYS A 245 -1.58 6.18 1.92
CA CYS A 245 -2.90 5.62 2.23
C CYS A 245 -4.06 6.23 1.45
N TYR A 246 -4.75 7.22 2.01
CA TYR A 246 -5.91 7.88 1.44
C TYR A 246 -5.60 8.61 0.12
N ASP A 247 -4.35 9.03 -0.09
CA ASP A 247 -3.84 9.56 -1.35
C ASP A 247 -4.11 8.63 -2.55
N ILE A 248 -4.18 7.31 -2.34
CA ILE A 248 -4.49 6.34 -3.40
C ILE A 248 -5.91 6.51 -3.95
N ARG A 249 -6.82 7.21 -3.27
CA ARG A 249 -8.19 7.46 -3.76
C ARG A 249 -8.25 8.53 -4.85
N PHE A 250 -7.25 9.41 -4.93
CA PHE A 250 -7.21 10.57 -5.82
C PHE A 250 -6.40 10.23 -7.08
N GLN A 251 -7.10 9.93 -8.18
CA GLN A 251 -6.49 9.49 -9.44
C GLN A 251 -5.63 10.60 -10.07
N GLU A 252 -5.99 11.87 -9.84
CA GLU A 252 -5.31 13.07 -10.29
C GLU A 252 -3.84 13.10 -9.84
N LEU A 253 -3.58 12.69 -8.58
CA LEU A 253 -2.23 12.63 -8.03
C LEU A 253 -1.37 11.56 -8.74
N ALA A 254 -1.95 10.38 -9.01
CA ALA A 254 -1.27 9.33 -9.78
C ALA A 254 -1.05 9.74 -11.24
N MET A 255 -1.98 10.48 -11.84
CA MET A 255 -1.83 11.04 -13.18
C MET A 255 -0.73 12.13 -13.22
N ILE A 256 -0.59 12.95 -12.19
CA ILE A 256 0.53 13.90 -12.05
C ILE A 256 1.86 13.12 -11.97
N TYR A 257 1.96 12.06 -11.17
CA TYR A 257 3.17 11.26 -11.09
C TYR A 257 3.51 10.56 -12.41
N ALA A 258 2.52 10.05 -13.15
CA ALA A 258 2.71 9.52 -14.49
C ALA A 258 3.21 10.60 -15.47
N ALA A 259 2.59 11.78 -15.47
CA ALA A 259 2.98 12.92 -16.30
C ALA A 259 4.35 13.52 -15.92
N ARG A 260 4.84 13.30 -14.70
CA ARG A 260 6.21 13.65 -14.26
C ARG A 260 7.22 12.51 -14.48
N GLY A 261 6.82 11.42 -15.14
CA GLY A 261 7.71 10.35 -15.57
C GLY A 261 8.04 9.30 -14.50
N ALA A 262 7.16 9.08 -13.52
CA ALA A 262 7.31 7.95 -12.61
C ALA A 262 7.32 6.59 -13.34
N HIS A 263 7.94 5.59 -12.72
CA HIS A 263 7.87 4.18 -13.12
C HIS A 263 7.06 3.34 -12.13
N LEU A 264 7.17 3.71 -10.85
CA LEU A 264 6.59 3.06 -9.69
C LEU A 264 5.87 4.12 -8.83
N LEU A 265 4.70 3.78 -8.33
CA LEU A 265 4.04 4.50 -7.24
C LEU A 265 4.15 3.68 -5.95
N CYS A 266 4.59 4.29 -4.87
CA CYS A 266 4.62 3.67 -3.55
C CYS A 266 3.56 4.30 -2.64
N TYR A 267 2.71 3.47 -2.04
CA TYR A 267 1.71 3.86 -1.07
C TYR A 267 1.85 3.04 0.23
N PRO A 268 2.64 3.51 1.22
CA PRO A 268 2.43 3.11 2.61
C PRO A 268 0.98 3.40 2.99
N GLY A 269 0.24 2.47 3.57
CA GLY A 269 -1.15 2.71 3.94
C GLY A 269 -1.82 1.63 4.77
N ALA A 270 -2.53 2.06 5.81
CA ALA A 270 -3.33 1.22 6.69
C ALA A 270 -4.82 1.39 6.35
N PHE A 271 -5.34 0.63 5.38
CA PHE A 271 -6.80 0.54 5.21
C PHE A 271 -7.42 -0.26 6.37
N ASN A 272 -8.67 0.03 6.73
CA ASN A 272 -9.39 -0.66 7.82
C ASN A 272 -10.26 -1.81 7.32
N MET A 273 -10.76 -2.64 8.24
CA MET A 273 -11.65 -3.78 7.95
C MET A 273 -12.96 -3.44 7.20
N THR A 274 -13.40 -2.18 7.13
CA THR A 274 -14.57 -1.77 6.32
C THR A 274 -14.18 -1.42 4.88
N THR A 275 -13.08 -0.68 4.70
CA THR A 275 -12.69 -0.17 3.38
C THR A 275 -11.68 -1.07 2.65
N GLY A 276 -10.87 -1.83 3.38
CA GLY A 276 -9.87 -2.78 2.86
C GLY A 276 -10.46 -3.81 1.89
N PRO A 277 -11.43 -4.65 2.33
CA PRO A 277 -12.01 -5.73 1.50
C PRO A 277 -12.63 -5.25 0.19
N LEU A 278 -13.09 -4.00 0.14
CA LEU A 278 -13.82 -3.43 -1.00
C LEU A 278 -12.94 -2.60 -1.94
N HIS A 279 -11.94 -1.90 -1.39
CA HIS A 279 -11.24 -0.83 -2.09
C HIS A 279 -9.73 -1.02 -2.19
N TRP A 280 -9.09 -1.80 -1.31
CA TRP A 280 -7.62 -1.90 -1.29
C TRP A 280 -7.08 -2.43 -2.62
N GLU A 281 -7.50 -3.64 -3.03
CA GLU A 281 -7.04 -4.23 -4.29
C GLU A 281 -7.55 -3.47 -5.53
N LEU A 282 -8.79 -2.98 -5.49
CA LEU A 282 -9.40 -2.24 -6.59
C LEU A 282 -8.62 -0.97 -6.93
N LEU A 283 -8.26 -0.18 -5.91
CA LEU A 283 -7.58 1.10 -6.10
C LEU A 283 -6.16 0.90 -6.64
N GLN A 284 -5.35 0.03 -6.04
CA GLN A 284 -3.99 -0.25 -6.54
C GLN A 284 -3.98 -0.73 -7.99
N ARG A 285 -4.94 -1.59 -8.38
CA ARG A 285 -5.07 -2.08 -9.76
C ARG A 285 -5.52 -1.00 -10.73
N ALA A 286 -6.44 -0.13 -10.34
CA ALA A 286 -6.82 1.04 -11.13
C ALA A 286 -5.63 1.99 -11.35
N ARG A 287 -4.90 2.35 -10.27
CA ARG A 287 -3.74 3.25 -10.36
C ARG A 287 -2.65 2.70 -11.28
N ALA A 288 -2.37 1.40 -11.22
CA ALA A 288 -1.37 0.75 -12.07
C ALA A 288 -1.81 0.69 -13.55
N MET A 289 -3.06 0.27 -13.80
CA MET A 289 -3.58 0.02 -15.14
C MET A 289 -3.84 1.31 -15.93
N ASP A 290 -4.46 2.32 -15.32
CA ASP A 290 -4.86 3.59 -15.97
C ASP A 290 -3.64 4.47 -16.30
N ASN A 291 -2.60 4.40 -15.47
CA ASN A 291 -1.38 5.21 -15.61
C ASN A 291 -0.23 4.45 -16.27
N GLN A 292 -0.37 3.13 -16.47
CA GLN A 292 0.66 2.24 -17.00
C GLN A 292 1.95 2.35 -16.17
N LEU A 293 1.83 2.02 -14.88
CA LEU A 293 2.86 2.10 -13.84
C LEU A 293 2.84 0.84 -12.99
N TYR A 294 3.95 0.54 -12.33
CA TYR A 294 3.93 -0.35 -11.17
C TYR A 294 3.31 0.39 -9.97
N VAL A 295 2.61 -0.34 -9.10
CA VAL A 295 2.10 0.19 -7.82
C VAL A 295 2.46 -0.78 -6.70
N ALA A 296 3.16 -0.28 -5.69
CA ALA A 296 3.47 -1.01 -4.47
C ALA A 296 2.72 -0.41 -3.28
N THR A 297 2.01 -1.25 -2.53
CA THR A 297 1.27 -0.87 -1.32
C THR A 297 1.82 -1.65 -0.12
N CYS A 298 2.04 -0.97 1.00
CA CYS A 298 2.53 -1.63 2.22
C CYS A 298 1.69 -1.21 3.43
N SER A 299 1.15 -2.19 4.14
CA SER A 299 0.19 -2.05 5.22
C SER A 299 0.79 -2.60 6.51
N PRO A 300 0.40 -2.11 7.70
CA PRO A 300 0.67 -2.81 8.95
C PRO A 300 -0.03 -4.17 8.94
N ALA A 301 0.55 -5.15 9.64
CA ALA A 301 -0.13 -6.40 9.95
C ALA A 301 -1.39 -6.12 10.79
N ARG A 302 -2.40 -6.97 10.65
CA ARG A 302 -3.66 -6.85 11.36
C ARG A 302 -3.50 -7.20 12.83
N ASP A 303 -3.74 -6.24 13.70
CA ASP A 303 -3.94 -6.46 15.14
C ASP A 303 -5.42 -6.23 15.48
N ALA A 304 -6.10 -7.27 15.95
CA ALA A 304 -7.51 -7.20 16.38
C ALA A 304 -7.70 -6.52 17.75
N GLY A 305 -6.62 -6.35 18.54
CA GLY A 305 -6.60 -5.59 19.78
C GLY A 305 -6.29 -4.10 19.61
N ALA A 306 -5.88 -3.67 18.40
CA ALA A 306 -5.58 -2.27 18.13
C ALA A 306 -6.85 -1.42 17.97
N GLY A 307 -6.80 -0.17 18.43
CA GLY A 307 -7.90 0.80 18.25
C GLY A 307 -8.20 1.13 16.77
N TYR A 308 -7.23 0.89 15.88
CA TYR A 308 -7.42 0.93 14.43
C TYR A 308 -6.96 -0.41 13.83
N VAL A 309 -7.92 -1.26 13.46
CA VAL A 309 -7.64 -2.61 12.92
C VAL A 309 -7.31 -2.52 11.43
N ALA A 310 -6.03 -2.68 11.10
CA ALA A 310 -5.51 -2.67 9.74
C ALA A 310 -5.99 -3.89 8.91
N TRP A 311 -6.13 -3.69 7.60
CA TRP A 311 -6.51 -4.73 6.65
C TRP A 311 -5.35 -5.71 6.40
N GLY A 312 -4.09 -5.25 6.38
CA GLY A 312 -2.96 -6.01 5.87
C GLY A 312 -2.91 -6.01 4.34
N HIS A 313 -2.54 -7.14 3.73
CA HIS A 313 -2.47 -7.38 2.30
C HIS A 313 -1.58 -6.40 1.51
N SER A 314 -0.40 -6.07 2.05
CA SER A 314 0.69 -5.41 1.30
C SER A 314 0.92 -6.11 -0.05
N THR A 315 0.88 -5.35 -1.15
CA THR A 315 0.79 -5.89 -2.53
C THR A 315 1.69 -5.15 -3.53
N LEU A 316 2.30 -5.88 -4.46
CA LEU A 316 2.85 -5.34 -5.71
C LEU A 316 1.90 -5.62 -6.89
N VAL A 317 1.61 -4.57 -7.67
CA VAL A 317 0.77 -4.61 -8.87
C VAL A 317 1.56 -4.18 -10.10
N GLY A 318 1.42 -4.94 -11.18
CA GLY A 318 2.02 -4.67 -12.48
C GLY A 318 1.20 -3.72 -13.37
N PRO A 319 1.78 -3.26 -14.48
CA PRO A 319 1.20 -2.18 -15.29
C PRO A 319 0.05 -2.60 -16.22
N PHE A 320 -0.36 -3.88 -16.21
CA PHE A 320 -1.63 -4.35 -16.78
C PHE A 320 -2.76 -4.38 -15.73
N GLY A 321 -2.48 -4.05 -14.46
CA GLY A 321 -3.41 -4.16 -13.34
C GLY A 321 -3.47 -5.57 -12.75
N GLU A 322 -2.42 -6.37 -12.96
CA GLU A 322 -2.22 -7.71 -12.42
C GLU A 322 -1.56 -7.66 -11.03
N VAL A 323 -2.05 -8.45 -10.07
CA VAL A 323 -1.36 -8.62 -8.78
C VAL A 323 -0.19 -9.57 -9.00
N LEU A 324 1.03 -9.09 -8.72
CA LEU A 324 2.27 -9.86 -8.91
C LEU A 324 2.66 -10.63 -7.65
N ALA A 325 2.48 -10.01 -6.48
CA ALA A 325 2.69 -10.61 -5.17
C ALA A 325 1.84 -9.88 -4.13
N THR A 326 1.23 -10.61 -3.20
CA THR A 326 0.48 -10.06 -2.06
C THR A 326 0.76 -10.87 -0.81
N THR A 327 0.70 -10.21 0.34
CA THR A 327 0.63 -10.84 1.66
C THR A 327 -0.81 -11.20 2.02
N GLU A 328 -0.97 -12.01 3.07
CA GLU A 328 -2.21 -12.10 3.83
C GLU A 328 -2.29 -10.95 4.86
N HIS A 329 -2.79 -11.19 6.07
CA HIS A 329 -3.01 -10.16 7.09
C HIS A 329 -2.02 -10.19 8.26
N ASP A 330 -1.21 -11.24 8.38
CA ASP A 330 -0.17 -11.38 9.42
C ASP A 330 1.13 -10.61 9.07
N GLU A 331 2.08 -10.57 10.01
CA GLU A 331 3.42 -9.99 9.78
C GLU A 331 4.20 -10.87 8.79
N ASP A 332 4.60 -10.29 7.65
CA ASP A 332 5.22 -11.00 6.52
C ASP A 332 6.04 -10.06 5.61
N ILE A 333 6.93 -10.62 4.78
CA ILE A 333 7.80 -9.88 3.85
C ILE A 333 7.76 -10.55 2.48
N ILE A 334 7.11 -9.89 1.51
CA ILE A 334 7.16 -10.33 0.11
C ILE A 334 8.33 -9.70 -0.64
N ILE A 335 9.02 -10.52 -1.42
CA ILE A 335 10.04 -10.11 -2.39
C ILE A 335 9.50 -10.38 -3.79
N ALA A 336 9.51 -9.37 -4.66
CA ALA A 336 9.01 -9.50 -6.03
C ALA A 336 9.86 -8.69 -7.02
N GLU A 337 9.97 -9.17 -8.26
CA GLU A 337 10.74 -8.52 -9.32
C GLU A 337 9.89 -7.41 -9.99
N ILE A 338 10.51 -6.25 -10.21
CA ILE A 338 10.04 -5.18 -11.08
C ILE A 338 10.92 -5.21 -12.34
N ASP A 339 10.30 -5.25 -13.52
CA ASP A 339 10.98 -5.24 -14.83
C ASP A 339 10.39 -4.12 -15.69
N TYR A 340 11.20 -3.11 -15.98
CA TYR A 340 10.74 -1.93 -16.72
C TYR A 340 10.54 -2.18 -18.22
N SER A 341 11.04 -3.28 -18.79
CA SER A 341 10.68 -3.67 -20.16
C SER A 341 9.18 -3.98 -20.29
N ILE A 342 8.52 -4.38 -19.19
CA ILE A 342 7.07 -4.59 -19.12
C ILE A 342 6.31 -3.26 -19.23
N LEU A 343 6.83 -2.16 -18.66
CA LEU A 343 6.25 -0.82 -18.83
C LEU A 343 6.33 -0.36 -20.29
N GLU A 344 7.49 -0.54 -20.92
CA GLU A 344 7.71 -0.20 -22.33
C GLU A 344 6.76 -1.00 -23.23
N HIS A 345 6.69 -2.32 -23.05
CA HIS A 345 5.80 -3.20 -23.80
C HIS A 345 4.32 -2.82 -23.61
N ARG A 346 3.90 -2.52 -22.38
CA ARG A 346 2.54 -2.07 -22.05
C ARG A 346 2.18 -0.76 -22.77
N ARG A 347 3.06 0.24 -22.71
CA ARG A 347 2.88 1.57 -23.31
C ARG A 347 2.95 1.54 -24.84
N ALA A 348 3.75 0.66 -25.42
CA ALA A 348 3.78 0.43 -26.86
C ALA A 348 2.50 -0.26 -27.37
N SER A 349 1.99 -1.24 -26.61
CA SER A 349 0.82 -2.05 -26.99
C SER A 349 -0.52 -1.33 -26.80
N LEU A 350 -0.63 -0.48 -25.77
CA LEU A 350 -1.77 0.41 -25.54
C LEU A 350 -1.28 1.85 -25.33
N PRO A 351 -1.07 2.64 -26.38
CA PRO A 351 -0.45 3.97 -26.28
C PRO A 351 -1.45 5.04 -25.83
N PHE A 352 -1.92 4.97 -24.58
CA PHE A 352 -2.89 5.92 -24.00
C PHE A 352 -2.44 7.37 -24.17
N ALA A 353 -1.14 7.64 -24.01
CA ALA A 353 -0.55 8.96 -24.21
C ALA A 353 -0.75 9.55 -25.62
N LYS A 354 -1.04 8.74 -26.65
CA LYS A 354 -1.35 9.20 -28.02
C LYS A 354 -2.86 9.37 -28.27
N GLN A 355 -3.70 9.01 -27.30
CA GLN A 355 -5.16 8.90 -27.44
C GLN A 355 -5.93 9.78 -26.45
N ARG A 356 -5.27 10.40 -25.47
CA ARG A 356 -5.90 11.38 -24.56
C ARG A 356 -6.48 12.54 -25.37
N ARG A 357 -7.66 13.01 -24.95
CA ARG A 357 -8.42 14.09 -25.60
C ARG A 357 -8.06 15.45 -25.00
N GLY A 358 -6.86 15.94 -25.28
CA GLY A 358 -6.40 17.26 -24.81
C GLY A 358 -7.20 18.44 -25.38
N ASP A 359 -7.98 18.17 -26.42
CA ASP A 359 -9.00 19.05 -27.00
C ASP A 359 -10.31 19.11 -26.20
N LEU A 360 -10.56 18.17 -25.28
CA LEU A 360 -11.79 18.08 -24.46
C LEU A 360 -11.53 18.23 -22.95
N TYR A 361 -10.41 17.71 -22.45
CA TYR A 361 -10.05 17.75 -21.03
C TYR A 361 -8.54 17.84 -20.85
N GLN A 362 -8.11 18.44 -19.74
CA GLN A 362 -6.70 18.61 -19.42
C GLN A 362 -6.46 18.36 -17.93
N LEU A 363 -5.36 17.68 -17.59
CA LEU A 363 -4.83 17.61 -16.23
C LEU A 363 -3.93 18.84 -15.99
N VAL A 364 -4.27 19.69 -15.02
CA VAL A 364 -3.46 20.88 -14.70
C VAL A 364 -2.61 20.62 -13.46
N ASP A 365 -1.29 20.55 -13.64
CA ASP A 365 -0.29 20.44 -12.59
C ASP A 365 0.13 21.84 -12.14
N LEU A 366 -0.64 22.42 -11.21
CA LEU A 366 -0.44 23.79 -10.71
C LEU A 366 0.97 24.03 -10.13
N GLN A 367 1.57 23.02 -9.49
CA GLN A 367 2.91 23.17 -8.92
C GLN A 367 3.96 23.31 -10.03
N ARG A 368 3.93 22.47 -11.07
CA ARG A 368 4.84 22.63 -12.23
C ARG A 368 4.53 23.87 -13.05
N LEU A 369 3.27 24.28 -13.15
CA LEU A 369 2.87 25.48 -13.89
C LEU A 369 3.48 26.75 -13.27
N ASN A 370 3.51 26.82 -11.93
CA ASN A 370 4.02 27.98 -11.18
C ASN A 370 5.53 27.92 -10.87
N SER A 371 6.24 26.89 -11.35
CA SER A 371 7.69 26.70 -11.10
C SER A 371 8.59 27.06 -12.30
N ASN A 372 7.99 27.59 -13.38
CA ASN A 372 8.66 27.96 -14.64
C ASN A 372 8.71 29.48 -14.84
#